data_AF-A0A1E4IGT9-F1
#
_entry.id   AF-A0A1E4IGT9-F1
#
_cell.length_a   1.000
_cell.length_b   1.000
_cell.length_c   1.000
_cell.angle_alpha   90.00
_cell.angle_beta   90.00
_cell.angle_gamma   90.00
#
_symmetry.space_group_name_H-M   'P 1'
#
loop_
_entity.id
_entity.type
_entity.pdbx_description
1 polymer ?
#
loop_
_entity_poly.entity_id
_entity_poly.type
_entity_poly.pdbx_seq_one_letter_code
_entity_poly.pdbx_strand_id
1 'polypeptide(L)'
;MPQHTDKAAIFDKPAYPAREAAYILNLSPATVNAWSFGQKRRADGRVSFKAVIRAADAHIKLLSFANLCELHVLAVTRRVHRVSLPKVRDSVEYLRSQLGVDRPLIDRQFRTNGIDLFVEHASKLLNVSRQGQEALRGEFELALARIERDNQGNPIKLFPYSRSSDDKATQPKSVVIDPRLSFG
;
A
#
# COMPACT_ATOMS: atom_id res chain seq x y z
N MET A 1 9.97 -23.05 23.91
CA MET A 1 10.60 -22.21 22.87
C MET A 1 10.36 -22.86 21.51
N PRO A 2 9.20 -22.65 20.86
CA PRO A 2 8.97 -23.19 19.54
C PRO A 2 9.55 -22.22 18.50
N GLN A 3 10.49 -22.73 17.71
CA GLN A 3 11.04 -22.06 16.54
C GLN A 3 9.93 -22.03 15.46
N HIS A 4 9.29 -20.87 15.27
CA HIS A 4 8.50 -20.61 14.06
C HIS A 4 9.49 -20.38 12.92
N THR A 5 9.88 -21.46 12.23
CA THR A 5 10.49 -21.35 10.91
C THR A 5 9.37 -21.01 9.95
N ASP A 6 8.98 -19.72 9.91
CA ASP A 6 7.99 -19.21 8.97
C ASP A 6 8.51 -19.45 7.56
N LYS A 7 7.90 -20.42 6.87
CA LYS A 7 8.00 -20.55 5.42
C LYS A 7 7.39 -19.27 4.86
N ALA A 8 8.23 -18.27 4.56
CA ALA A 8 7.81 -16.95 4.10
C ALA A 8 6.70 -17.12 3.06
N ALA A 9 5.51 -16.62 3.41
CA ALA A 9 4.33 -16.78 2.57
C ALA A 9 4.64 -16.24 1.18
N ILE A 10 4.14 -16.89 0.13
CA ILE A 10 4.54 -16.60 -1.25
C ILE A 10 4.39 -15.12 -1.62
N PHE A 11 3.41 -14.44 -1.02
CA PHE A 11 3.14 -13.02 -1.23
C PHE A 11 4.15 -12.07 -0.56
N ASP A 12 4.96 -12.54 0.39
CA ASP A 12 5.99 -11.75 1.07
C ASP A 12 7.39 -11.94 0.50
N LYS A 13 7.56 -12.90 -0.43
CA LYS A 13 8.85 -13.13 -1.07
C LYS A 13 9.26 -11.92 -1.91
N PRO A 14 10.51 -11.41 -1.78
CA PRO A 14 11.02 -10.36 -2.64
C PRO A 14 11.08 -10.85 -4.10
N ALA A 15 10.43 -10.14 -5.02
CA ALA A 15 10.31 -10.54 -6.42
C ALA A 15 10.39 -9.36 -7.39
N TYR A 16 9.83 -8.20 -7.02
CA TYR A 16 9.64 -7.09 -7.95
C TYR A 16 10.64 -5.95 -7.70
N PRO A 17 11.44 -5.54 -8.69
CA PRO A 17 12.16 -4.28 -8.62
C PRO A 17 11.18 -3.09 -8.71
N ALA A 18 11.58 -1.94 -8.18
CA ALA A 18 10.75 -0.72 -8.16
C ALA A 18 10.23 -0.29 -9.55
N ARG A 19 10.99 -0.56 -10.62
CA ARG A 19 10.60 -0.24 -11.99
C ARG A 19 9.43 -1.09 -12.47
N GLU A 20 9.45 -2.38 -12.16
CA GLU A 20 8.38 -3.30 -12.53
C GLU A 20 7.12 -3.00 -11.73
N ALA A 21 7.26 -2.80 -10.42
CA ALA A 21 6.16 -2.36 -9.57
C ALA A 21 5.53 -1.05 -10.06
N ALA A 22 6.35 -0.10 -10.51
CA ALA A 22 5.88 1.16 -11.08
C ALA A 22 5.10 0.96 -12.38
N TYR A 23 5.57 0.06 -13.25
CA TYR A 23 4.86 -0.30 -14.48
C TYR A 23 3.50 -0.96 -14.19
N ILE A 24 3.48 -1.98 -13.32
CA ILE A 24 2.26 -2.70 -12.92
C ILE A 24 1.21 -1.74 -12.34
N LEU A 25 1.63 -0.79 -11.50
CA LEU A 25 0.74 0.10 -10.77
C LEU A 25 0.47 1.43 -11.49
N ASN A 26 1.02 1.62 -12.69
CA ASN A 26 0.96 2.89 -13.43
C ASN A 26 1.41 4.10 -12.57
N LEU A 27 2.56 3.94 -11.91
CA LEU A 27 3.22 4.96 -11.08
C LEU A 27 4.56 5.34 -11.71
N SER A 28 5.12 6.48 -11.28
CA SER A 28 6.52 6.77 -11.63
C SER A 28 7.48 5.88 -10.81
N PRO A 29 8.60 5.41 -11.38
CA PRO A 29 9.62 4.69 -10.62
C PRO A 29 10.16 5.51 -9.45
N ALA A 30 10.24 6.83 -9.58
CA ALA A 30 10.66 7.72 -8.50
C ALA A 30 9.68 7.69 -7.31
N THR A 31 8.37 7.67 -7.58
CA THR A 31 7.32 7.56 -6.57
C THR A 31 7.43 6.24 -5.81
N VAL A 32 7.53 5.12 -6.52
CA VAL A 32 7.66 3.79 -5.90
C VAL A 32 8.93 3.70 -5.06
N ASN A 33 10.06 4.22 -5.56
CA ASN A 33 11.30 4.26 -4.81
C ASN A 33 11.18 5.09 -3.53
N ALA A 34 10.62 6.30 -3.62
CA ALA A 34 10.45 7.17 -2.47
C ALA A 34 9.55 6.51 -1.40
N TRP A 35 8.44 5.90 -1.81
CA TRP A 35 7.48 5.31 -0.88
C TRP A 35 7.97 4.03 -0.23
N SER A 36 8.83 3.26 -0.91
CA SER A 36 9.29 1.96 -0.42
C SER A 36 10.66 2.01 0.26
N PHE A 37 11.55 2.91 -0.19
CA PHE A 37 12.94 2.98 0.28
C PHE A 37 13.32 4.35 0.85
N GLY A 38 12.44 5.34 0.75
CA GLY A 38 12.73 6.72 1.15
C GLY A 38 13.65 7.44 0.15
N GLN A 39 14.08 8.64 0.52
CA GLN A 39 15.09 9.43 -0.21
C GLN A 39 16.13 10.00 0.78
N LYS A 40 17.38 9.55 0.63
CA LYS A 40 18.59 10.20 1.18
C LYS A 40 19.22 10.98 0.01
N ARG A 41 19.76 12.20 0.06
CA ARG A 41 20.09 13.20 1.10
C ARG A 41 20.18 14.55 0.35
N ARG A 42 19.89 15.66 1.02
CA ARG A 42 20.41 16.98 0.60
C ARG A 42 21.87 17.13 1.11
N ALA A 43 22.61 18.09 0.58
CA ALA A 43 24.02 18.30 0.93
C ALA A 43 24.25 18.46 2.45
N ASP A 44 23.25 19.00 3.16
CA ASP A 44 23.19 19.28 4.61
C ASP A 44 22.99 18.06 5.53
N GLY A 45 22.89 16.84 5.01
CA GLY A 45 22.71 15.65 5.85
C GLY A 45 21.26 15.27 6.14
N ARG A 46 20.26 16.09 5.76
CA ARG A 46 18.85 15.81 6.05
C ARG A 46 18.26 14.81 5.06
N VAL A 47 17.52 13.82 5.58
CA VAL A 47 16.68 12.89 4.80
C VAL A 47 15.46 13.67 4.31
N SER A 48 15.29 13.80 3.00
CA SER A 48 14.18 14.58 2.43
C SER A 48 12.85 13.83 2.48
N PHE A 49 12.88 12.50 2.52
CA PHE A 49 11.66 11.69 2.53
C PHE A 49 11.86 10.32 3.22
N LYS A 50 11.01 9.97 4.19
CA LYS A 50 10.99 8.65 4.84
C LYS A 50 10.02 7.72 4.10
N ALA A 51 10.39 6.45 3.96
CA ALA A 51 9.51 5.43 3.38
C ALA A 51 8.15 5.35 4.11
N VAL A 52 7.10 5.03 3.36
CA VAL A 52 5.72 4.90 3.84
C VAL A 52 5.41 3.43 4.17
N ILE A 53 5.90 2.52 3.33
CA ILE A 53 5.73 1.08 3.48
C ILE A 53 7.08 0.40 3.74
N ARG A 54 7.03 -0.81 4.32
CA ARG A 54 8.22 -1.65 4.53
C ARG A 54 8.42 -2.54 3.31
N ALA A 55 9.47 -2.29 2.54
CA ALA A 55 9.87 -3.17 1.45
C ALA A 55 10.22 -4.58 1.96
N ALA A 56 9.95 -5.60 1.14
CA ALA A 56 10.28 -6.99 1.44
C ALA A 56 11.79 -7.19 1.64
N ASP A 57 12.61 -6.54 0.82
CA ASP A 57 14.04 -6.43 1.08
C ASP A 57 14.56 -5.03 0.72
N ALA A 58 14.88 -4.24 1.74
CA ALA A 58 15.41 -2.89 1.57
C ALA A 58 16.88 -2.84 1.14
N HIS A 59 17.66 -3.91 1.37
CA HIS A 59 19.08 -3.97 1.05
C HIS A 59 19.30 -4.12 -0.46
N ILE A 60 18.60 -5.07 -1.07
CA ILE A 60 18.65 -5.30 -2.53
C ILE A 60 17.54 -4.55 -3.29
N LYS A 61 16.72 -3.78 -2.58
CA LYS A 61 15.62 -2.95 -3.11
C LYS A 61 14.58 -3.74 -3.90
N LEU A 62 14.17 -4.88 -3.34
CA LEU A 62 13.09 -5.70 -3.89
C LEU A 62 11.81 -5.57 -3.08
N LEU A 63 10.71 -5.58 -3.80
CA LEU A 63 9.34 -5.54 -3.30
C LEU A 63 8.72 -6.93 -3.44
N SER A 64 7.79 -7.25 -2.55
CA SER A 64 6.97 -8.44 -2.65
C SER A 64 5.61 -8.14 -3.30
N PHE A 65 4.83 -9.19 -3.55
CA PHE A 65 3.45 -9.03 -4.01
C PHE A 65 2.58 -8.28 -2.99
N ALA A 66 2.81 -8.51 -1.70
CA ALA A 66 2.20 -7.73 -0.63
C ALA A 66 2.56 -6.24 -0.72
N ASN A 67 3.82 -5.92 -1.05
CA ASN A 67 4.18 -4.52 -1.31
C ASN A 67 3.46 -3.92 -2.51
N LEU A 68 3.24 -4.68 -3.60
CA LEU A 68 2.44 -4.20 -4.73
C LEU A 68 1.02 -3.86 -4.28
N CYS A 69 0.41 -4.70 -3.45
CA CYS A 69 -0.91 -4.46 -2.88
C CYS A 69 -0.93 -3.20 -1.98
N GLU A 70 0.06 -3.02 -1.11
CA GLU A 70 0.16 -1.82 -0.27
C GLU A 70 0.34 -0.55 -1.10
N LEU A 71 1.22 -0.59 -2.12
CA LEU A 71 1.44 0.54 -3.03
C LEU A 71 0.20 0.86 -3.86
N HIS A 72 -0.57 -0.15 -4.27
CA HIS A 72 -1.85 0.02 -4.95
C HIS A 72 -2.84 0.80 -4.08
N VAL A 73 -3.04 0.34 -2.83
CA VAL A 73 -3.92 1.02 -1.86
C VAL A 73 -3.46 2.45 -1.60
N LEU A 74 -2.15 2.64 -1.41
CA LEU A 74 -1.57 3.96 -1.21
C LEU A 74 -1.79 4.88 -2.43
N ALA A 75 -1.53 4.39 -3.65
CA ALA A 75 -1.69 5.16 -4.88
C ALA A 75 -3.13 5.63 -5.12
N VAL A 76 -4.10 4.76 -4.83
CA VAL A 76 -5.52 5.05 -4.99
C VAL A 76 -5.95 6.14 -3.99
N THR A 77 -5.62 5.96 -2.73
CA THR A 77 -6.02 6.85 -1.61
C THR A 77 -5.35 8.22 -1.68
N ARG A 78 -4.14 8.30 -2.23
CA ARG A 78 -3.42 9.56 -2.46
C ARG A 78 -4.11 10.54 -3.41
N ARG A 79 -5.08 10.11 -4.23
CA ARG A 79 -5.79 11.00 -5.17
C ARG A 79 -6.68 12.02 -4.46
N VAL A 80 -7.07 11.76 -3.22
CA VAL A 80 -7.75 12.77 -2.40
C VAL A 80 -6.72 13.87 -2.07
N HIS A 81 -6.76 14.96 -2.84
CA HIS A 81 -5.80 16.09 -2.84
C HIS A 81 -5.54 16.75 -1.48
N ARG A 82 -6.25 16.33 -0.42
CA ARG A 82 -6.18 16.91 0.92
C ARG A 82 -5.26 16.14 1.89
N VAL A 83 -4.84 14.91 1.59
CA VAL A 83 -4.00 14.13 2.52
C VAL A 83 -2.52 14.13 2.12
N SER A 84 -1.69 14.83 2.89
CA SER A 84 -0.25 14.88 2.65
C SER A 84 0.42 13.54 2.96
N LEU A 85 1.44 13.17 2.17
CA LEU A 85 2.11 11.88 2.31
C LEU A 85 2.77 11.64 3.68
N PRO A 86 3.39 12.64 4.32
CA PRO A 86 3.88 12.46 5.69
C PRO A 86 2.79 12.03 6.66
N LYS A 87 1.57 12.55 6.51
CA LYS A 87 0.42 12.20 7.36
C LYS A 87 -0.14 10.82 7.03
N VAL A 88 -0.13 10.42 5.76
CA VAL A 88 -0.42 9.04 5.39
C VAL A 88 0.59 8.10 6.06
N ARG A 89 1.89 8.42 6.01
CA ARG A 89 2.92 7.65 6.72
C ARG A 89 2.67 7.58 8.23
N ASP A 90 2.36 8.71 8.87
CA ASP A 90 2.09 8.73 10.31
C ASP A 90 0.82 7.93 10.66
N SER A 91 -0.20 7.97 9.81
CA SER A 91 -1.43 7.17 9.98
C SER A 91 -1.19 5.68 9.76
N VAL A 92 -0.34 5.31 8.78
CA VAL A 92 0.08 3.91 8.58
C VAL A 92 0.85 3.40 9.79
N GLU A 93 1.76 4.21 10.35
CA GLU A 93 2.52 3.84 11.54
C GLU A 93 1.65 3.72 12.78
N TYR A 94 0.69 4.65 12.94
CA TYR A 94 -0.34 4.55 13.96
C TYR A 94 -1.11 3.23 13.86
N LEU A 95 -1.57 2.85 12.67
CA LEU A 95 -2.25 1.57 12.46
C LEU A 95 -1.38 0.36 12.78
N ARG A 96 -0.09 0.37 12.40
CA ARG A 96 0.85 -0.70 12.79
C ARG A 96 0.85 -0.88 14.31
N SER A 97 0.96 0.23 15.05
CA SER A 97 0.99 0.19 16.51
C SER A 97 -0.33 -0.28 17.14
N GLN A 98 -1.48 0.10 16.56
CA GLN A 98 -2.79 -0.23 17.11
C GLN A 98 -3.21 -1.66 16.80
N LEU A 99 -2.94 -2.13 15.58
CA LEU A 99 -3.34 -3.45 15.13
C LEU A 99 -2.29 -4.53 15.45
N GLY A 100 -1.05 -4.14 15.73
CA GLY A 100 0.05 -5.07 15.99
C GLY A 100 0.45 -5.90 14.76
N VAL A 101 0.16 -5.40 13.56
CA VAL A 101 0.43 -6.08 12.28
C VAL A 101 1.49 -5.34 11.47
N ASP A 102 2.28 -6.10 10.71
CA ASP A 102 3.39 -5.53 9.91
C ASP A 102 2.89 -4.70 8.71
N ARG A 103 1.83 -5.16 8.05
CA ARG A 103 1.28 -4.59 6.80
C ARG A 103 -0.16 -4.11 6.94
N PRO A 104 -0.42 -3.04 7.71
CA PRO A 104 -1.77 -2.65 8.08
C PRO A 104 -2.64 -2.24 6.90
N LEU A 105 -2.08 -1.70 5.80
CA LEU A 105 -2.88 -1.27 4.64
C LEU A 105 -3.56 -2.43 3.89
N ILE A 106 -3.04 -3.64 4.07
CA ILE A 106 -3.55 -4.83 3.42
C ILE A 106 -3.87 -5.92 4.43
N ASP A 107 -3.96 -5.61 5.72
CA ASP A 107 -4.35 -6.60 6.71
C ASP A 107 -5.87 -6.87 6.65
N ARG A 108 -6.31 -8.05 7.10
CA ARG A 108 -7.75 -8.36 7.17
C ARG A 108 -8.49 -7.41 8.12
N GLN A 109 -7.88 -7.09 9.25
CA GLN A 109 -8.43 -6.16 10.25
C GLN A 109 -8.56 -4.73 9.70
N PHE A 110 -7.81 -4.41 8.64
CA PHE A 110 -7.90 -3.12 7.98
C PHE A 110 -9.29 -2.89 7.37
N ARG A 111 -9.85 -3.91 6.73
CA ARG A 111 -11.19 -3.84 6.13
C ARG A 111 -12.30 -3.72 7.17
N THR A 112 -12.13 -4.32 8.35
CA THR A 112 -13.17 -4.37 9.36
C THR A 112 -13.23 -3.10 10.21
N ASN A 113 -12.07 -2.52 10.54
CA ASN A 113 -12.00 -1.32 11.38
C ASN A 113 -10.82 -0.39 11.03
N GLY A 114 -9.82 -0.86 10.29
CA GLY A 114 -8.65 -0.03 9.98
C GLY A 114 -8.93 1.13 9.04
N ILE A 115 -9.93 1.07 8.16
CA ILE A 115 -10.36 2.22 7.35
C ILE A 115 -10.90 3.32 8.27
N ASP A 116 -11.77 2.98 9.23
CA ASP A 116 -12.28 3.92 10.23
C ASP A 116 -11.16 4.52 11.07
N LEU A 117 -10.29 3.69 11.62
CA LEU A 117 -9.13 4.12 12.42
C LEU A 117 -8.20 5.04 11.61
N PHE A 118 -7.93 4.68 10.35
CA PHE A 118 -7.11 5.51 9.46
C PHE A 118 -7.77 6.86 9.20
N VAL A 119 -9.05 6.85 8.80
CA VAL A 119 -9.79 8.06 8.44
C VAL A 119 -9.93 8.98 9.65
N GLU A 120 -10.24 8.45 10.83
CA GLU A 120 -10.32 9.22 12.07
C GLU A 120 -8.97 9.87 12.41
N HIS A 121 -7.89 9.07 12.42
CA HIS A 121 -6.55 9.57 12.73
C HIS A 121 -6.07 10.60 11.70
N ALA A 122 -6.21 10.31 10.41
CA ALA A 122 -5.84 11.21 9.33
C ALA A 122 -6.66 12.52 9.38
N SER A 123 -7.94 12.44 9.76
CA SER A 123 -8.81 13.61 9.91
C SER A 123 -8.38 14.51 11.05
N LYS A 124 -7.98 13.95 12.19
CA LYS A 124 -7.39 14.71 13.32
C LYS A 124 -6.13 15.45 12.88
N LEU A 125 -5.31 14.85 12.02
CA LEU A 125 -4.09 15.48 11.51
C LEU A 125 -4.38 16.62 10.51
N LEU A 126 -5.51 16.60 9.79
CA LEU A 126 -5.76 17.49 8.64
C LEU A 126 -7.00 18.37 8.73
N ASN A 127 -7.77 18.27 9.82
CA ASN A 127 -9.09 18.90 9.95
C ASN A 127 -9.94 18.67 8.69
N VAL A 128 -10.01 17.41 8.24
CA VAL A 128 -10.71 17.04 6.99
C VAL A 128 -12.22 17.14 7.23
N SER A 129 -12.91 17.88 6.36
CA SER A 129 -14.38 17.93 6.32
C SER A 129 -15.01 16.54 6.21
N ARG A 130 -16.21 16.31 6.76
CA ARG A 130 -16.94 15.02 6.67
C ARG A 130 -16.96 14.42 5.25
N GLN A 131 -17.28 15.24 4.23
CA GLN A 131 -17.26 14.81 2.83
C GLN A 131 -15.89 14.28 2.36
N GLY A 132 -14.80 14.87 2.85
CA GLY A 132 -13.44 14.43 2.54
C GLY A 132 -13.07 13.12 3.25
N GLN A 133 -13.66 12.86 4.42
CA GLN A 133 -13.53 11.59 5.14
C GLN A 133 -14.26 10.46 4.41
N GLU A 134 -15.49 10.73 3.95
CA GLU A 134 -16.29 9.81 3.13
C GLU A 134 -15.60 9.50 1.80
N ALA A 135 -15.07 10.52 1.11
CA ALA A 135 -14.31 10.33 -0.12
C ALA A 135 -13.07 9.46 0.11
N LEU A 136 -12.33 9.70 1.20
CA LEU A 136 -11.15 8.90 1.55
C LEU A 136 -11.51 7.45 1.84
N ARG A 137 -12.61 7.22 2.58
CA ARG A 137 -13.15 5.87 2.82
C ARG A 137 -13.48 5.16 1.51
N GLY A 138 -14.21 5.82 0.61
CA GLY A 138 -14.59 5.26 -0.69
C GLY A 138 -13.36 4.86 -1.53
N GLU A 139 -12.30 5.67 -1.54
CA GLU A 139 -11.05 5.30 -2.24
C GLU A 139 -10.37 4.08 -1.63
N PHE A 140 -10.36 3.92 -0.30
CA PHE A 140 -9.84 2.71 0.33
C PHE A 140 -10.65 1.47 -0.06
N GLU A 141 -11.98 1.56 -0.01
CA GLU A 141 -12.86 0.45 -0.38
C GLU A 141 -12.66 0.02 -1.84
N LEU A 142 -12.60 0.98 -2.76
CA LEU A 142 -12.32 0.75 -4.17
C LEU A 142 -10.94 0.13 -4.39
N ALA A 143 -9.90 0.56 -3.66
CA ALA A 143 -8.58 -0.02 -3.76
C ALA A 143 -8.56 -1.47 -3.26
N LEU A 144 -9.17 -1.72 -2.11
CA LEU A 144 -9.18 -3.04 -1.48
C LEU A 144 -10.01 -4.04 -2.30
N ALA A 145 -11.07 -3.59 -2.99
CA ALA A 145 -11.88 -4.43 -3.88
C ALA A 145 -11.10 -4.98 -5.10
N ARG A 146 -9.93 -4.41 -5.40
CA ARG A 146 -8.99 -4.90 -6.42
C ARG A 146 -8.03 -5.97 -5.93
N ILE A 147 -8.08 -6.31 -4.63
CA ILE A 147 -7.25 -7.36 -4.03
C ILE A 147 -8.14 -8.55 -3.68
N GLU A 148 -7.93 -9.67 -4.38
CA GLU A 148 -8.54 -10.96 -4.02
C GLU A 148 -7.74 -11.59 -2.89
N ARG A 149 -8.44 -12.21 -1.94
CA ARG A 149 -7.86 -12.81 -0.74
C ARG A 149 -8.34 -14.24 -0.55
N ASP A 150 -7.53 -15.04 0.09
CA ASP A 150 -7.94 -16.38 0.54
C ASP A 150 -8.81 -16.30 1.82
N ASN A 151 -9.22 -17.47 2.33
CA ASN A 151 -10.03 -17.59 3.55
C ASN A 151 -9.32 -17.13 4.82
N GLN A 152 -7.98 -17.08 4.80
CA GLN A 152 -7.15 -16.57 5.90
C GLN A 152 -7.02 -15.04 5.83
N GLY A 153 -7.39 -14.45 4.70
CA GLY A 153 -7.30 -13.02 4.45
C GLY A 153 -6.01 -12.60 3.74
N ASN A 154 -5.17 -13.54 3.30
CA ASN A 154 -3.94 -13.24 2.61
C ASN A 154 -4.20 -12.79 1.17
N PRO A 155 -3.45 -11.81 0.63
CA PRO A 155 -3.62 -11.40 -0.75
C PRO A 155 -3.14 -12.49 -1.72
N ILE A 156 -3.97 -12.83 -2.70
CA ILE A 156 -3.67 -13.86 -3.71
C ILE A 156 -3.71 -13.35 -5.15
N LYS A 157 -4.48 -12.29 -5.44
CA LYS A 157 -4.49 -11.65 -6.76
C LYS A 157 -4.68 -10.14 -6.63
N LEU A 158 -4.02 -9.40 -7.52
CA LEU A 158 -4.18 -7.96 -7.64
C LEU A 158 -4.67 -7.62 -9.04
N PHE A 159 -5.69 -6.78 -9.13
CA PHE A 159 -6.22 -6.26 -10.38
C PHE A 159 -5.88 -4.77 -10.50
N PRO A 160 -4.68 -4.40 -10.98
CA PRO A 160 -4.28 -3.00 -11.05
C PRO A 160 -5.15 -2.21 -12.03
N TYR A 161 -5.23 -0.89 -11.81
CA TYR A 161 -5.94 0.01 -12.73
C TYR A 161 -5.10 0.19 -14.01
N SER A 162 -5.60 -0.32 -15.13
CA SER A 162 -4.88 -0.32 -16.41
C SER A 162 -4.92 1.00 -17.16
N ARG A 163 -5.79 1.95 -16.77
CA ARG A 163 -5.94 3.25 -17.42
C ARG A 163 -5.95 4.38 -16.38
N SER A 164 -5.39 5.53 -16.78
CA SER A 164 -5.53 6.81 -16.08
C SER A 164 -6.93 7.43 -16.22
N SER A 165 -7.99 6.61 -16.39
CA SER A 165 -9.37 7.08 -16.48
C SER A 165 -9.92 7.39 -15.09
N ASP A 166 -10.79 8.41 -15.00
CA ASP A 166 -11.35 8.90 -13.74
C ASP A 166 -12.35 7.94 -13.09
N ASP A 167 -13.04 7.10 -13.86
CA ASP A 167 -14.06 6.21 -13.31
C ASP A 167 -13.50 4.82 -12.92
N LYS A 168 -12.85 4.75 -11.75
CA LYS A 168 -12.29 3.52 -11.18
C LYS A 168 -13.35 2.46 -10.85
N ALA A 169 -14.57 2.87 -10.54
CA ALA A 169 -15.63 1.93 -10.16
C ALA A 169 -15.99 1.01 -11.33
N THR A 170 -15.91 1.52 -12.55
CA THR A 170 -16.27 0.80 -13.78
C THR A 170 -15.07 0.24 -14.56
N GLN A 171 -13.82 0.55 -14.15
CA GLN A 171 -12.64 0.03 -14.85
C GLN A 171 -12.61 -1.52 -14.84
N PRO A 172 -12.40 -2.19 -15.99
CA PRO A 172 -12.39 -3.64 -16.04
C PRO A 172 -11.18 -4.23 -15.26
N LYS A 173 -11.33 -5.47 -14.79
CA LYS A 173 -10.26 -6.25 -14.16
C LYS A 173 -9.47 -7.03 -15.22
N SER A 174 -8.96 -6.32 -16.24
CA SER A 174 -8.37 -6.94 -17.44
C SER A 174 -6.96 -7.51 -17.24
N VAL A 175 -6.22 -7.01 -16.25
CA VAL A 175 -4.88 -7.49 -15.88
C VAL A 175 -4.94 -8.04 -14.47
N VAL A 176 -4.33 -9.20 -14.28
CA VAL A 176 -4.20 -9.87 -12.98
C VAL A 176 -2.73 -10.12 -12.71
N ILE A 177 -2.28 -9.81 -11.49
CA ILE A 177 -0.98 -10.22 -10.97
C ILE A 177 -1.26 -11.31 -9.93
N ASP A 178 -0.69 -12.50 -10.12
CA ASP A 178 -0.85 -13.64 -9.21
C ASP A 178 0.55 -14.20 -8.87
N PRO A 179 1.04 -14.05 -7.63
CA PRO A 179 2.38 -14.48 -7.26
C PRO A 179 2.58 -16.01 -7.34
N ARG A 180 1.50 -16.78 -7.52
CA ARG A 180 1.54 -18.24 -7.69
C ARG A 180 1.72 -18.65 -9.16
N LEU A 181 1.52 -17.73 -10.10
CA LEU A 181 1.70 -17.93 -11.54
C LEU A 181 2.88 -17.09 -11.99
N SER A 182 4.01 -17.74 -12.34
CA SER A 182 5.22 -17.05 -12.83
C SER A 182 5.77 -15.94 -11.91
N PHE A 183 5.46 -15.97 -10.62
CA PHE A 183 5.81 -14.94 -9.63
C PHE A 183 5.17 -13.56 -9.90
N GLY A 184 4.08 -13.48 -10.66
CA GLY A 184 3.43 -12.22 -11.01
C GLY A 184 2.71 -12.30 -12.35
#